data_AF-A0A9P6CRW4-F1
#
_entry.id   AF-A0A9P6CRW4-F1
#
_cell.length_a   1.000
_cell.length_b   1.000
_cell.length_c   1.000
_cell.angle_alpha   90.00
_cell.angle_beta   90.00
_cell.angle_gamma   90.00
#
_symmetry.space_group_name_H-M   'P 1'
#
loop_
_entity.id
_entity.type
_entity.pdbx_description
1 polymer ?
#
loop_
_entity_poly.entity_id
_entity_poly.type
_entity_poly.pdbx_seq_one_letter_code
_entity_poly.pdbx_strand_id
1 'polypeptide(L)'
;METYSNSLLIALAQARRAVELDTIGADPQAAIDAYKRSITVLKGAITMMETQETLTGAGDKEKAYELQKLGEIHDKYLDRIQTLCDVLGLPLPLQ
;
A
#
# COMPACT_ATOMS: atom_id res chain seq x y z
N MET A 1 -14.36 12.28 -10.27
CA MET A 1 -13.72 11.15 -10.96
C MET A 1 -12.41 10.91 -10.22
N GLU A 2 -12.27 9.78 -9.54
CA GLU A 2 -11.03 9.45 -8.81
C GLU A 2 -9.95 9.08 -9.83
N THR A 3 -8.73 9.60 -9.66
CA THR A 3 -7.60 9.35 -10.56
C THR A 3 -6.58 8.47 -9.85
N TYR A 4 -5.81 7.70 -10.62
CA TYR A 4 -4.67 6.93 -10.10
C TYR A 4 -3.78 7.78 -9.17
N SER A 5 -3.45 9.01 -9.59
CA SER A 5 -2.62 9.94 -8.79
C SER A 5 -3.26 10.32 -7.46
N ASN A 6 -4.58 10.53 -7.42
CA ASN A 6 -5.29 10.85 -6.18
C ASN A 6 -5.32 9.64 -5.23
N SER A 7 -5.61 8.44 -5.74
CA SER A 7 -5.59 7.22 -4.91
C SER A 7 -4.18 6.93 -4.40
N LEU A 8 -3.13 7.14 -5.20
CA LEU A 8 -1.74 7.00 -4.76
C LEU A 8 -1.38 7.99 -3.64
N LEU A 9 -1.79 9.26 -3.75
CA LEU A 9 -1.58 10.25 -2.68
C LEU A 9 -2.25 9.83 -1.37
N ILE A 10 -3.48 9.30 -1.44
CA ILE A 10 -4.20 8.79 -0.27
C ILE A 10 -3.48 7.57 0.33
N ALA A 11 -3.05 6.61 -0.50
CA ALA A 11 -2.31 5.44 -0.06
C ALA A 11 -1.00 5.82 0.65
N LEU A 12 -0.25 6.79 0.09
CA LEU A 12 0.98 7.32 0.68
C LEU A 12 0.74 8.07 2.00
N ALA A 13 -0.35 8.83 2.11
CA ALA A 13 -0.71 9.50 3.35
C ALA A 13 -1.01 8.48 4.47
N GLN A 14 -1.74 7.41 4.15
CA GLN A 14 -2.01 6.31 5.09
C GLN A 14 -0.72 5.56 5.46
N ALA A 15 0.16 5.29 4.50
CA ALA A 15 1.45 4.65 4.74
C ALA A 15 2.33 5.47 5.67
N ARG A 16 2.45 6.78 5.43
CA ARG A 16 3.18 7.69 6.30
C ARG A 16 2.64 7.65 7.73
N ARG A 17 1.31 7.72 7.87
CA ARG A 17 0.66 7.63 9.18
C ARG A 17 0.92 6.28 9.87
N ALA A 18 0.92 5.19 9.11
CA ALA A 18 1.22 3.86 9.63
C ALA A 18 2.64 3.77 10.18
N VAL A 19 3.63 4.25 9.42
CA VAL A 19 5.04 4.28 9.83
C VAL A 19 5.25 5.16 11.07
N GLU A 20 4.59 6.32 11.14
CA GLU A 20 4.64 7.18 12.33
C GLU A 20 4.15 6.44 13.58
N LEU A 21 2.98 5.80 13.50
CA LEU A 21 2.37 5.05 14.60
C LEU A 21 3.24 3.85 15.00
N ASP A 22 3.75 3.13 14.02
CA ASP A 22 4.62 1.97 14.17
C ASP A 22 5.94 2.34 14.86
N THR A 23 6.55 3.46 14.45
CA THR A 23 7.80 3.96 15.04
C THR A 23 7.61 4.41 16.48
N ILE A 24 6.49 5.08 16.79
CA ILE A 24 6.17 5.52 18.15
C ILE A 24 5.88 4.30 19.04
N GLY A 25 5.27 3.25 18.50
CA GLY A 25 4.97 2.00 19.20
C GLY A 25 3.90 2.10 20.28
N ALA A 26 3.25 3.28 20.43
CA ALA A 26 2.24 3.51 21.46
C ALA A 26 0.89 2.84 21.15
N ASP A 27 0.56 2.69 19.86
CA ASP A 27 -0.66 2.02 19.41
C ASP A 27 -0.38 1.15 18.17
N PRO A 28 0.11 -0.09 18.40
CA PRO A 28 0.39 -1.04 17.32
C PRO A 28 -0.87 -1.42 16.51
N GLN A 29 -2.06 -1.38 17.12
CA GLN A 29 -3.31 -1.68 16.42
C GLN A 29 -3.65 -0.56 15.42
N ALA A 30 -3.50 0.71 15.83
CA ALA A 30 -3.68 1.84 14.92
C ALA A 30 -2.67 1.83 13.77
N ALA A 31 -1.42 1.38 14.02
CA ALA A 31 -0.42 1.19 12.97
C ALA A 31 -0.87 0.13 11.97
N ILE A 32 -1.32 -1.05 12.44
CA ILE A 32 -1.88 -2.11 11.60
C ILE A 32 -3.04 -1.58 10.75
N ASP A 33 -3.99 -0.86 11.34
CA ASP A 33 -5.17 -0.38 10.62
C ASP A 33 -4.82 0.71 9.60
N ALA A 34 -3.80 1.53 9.86
CA ALA A 34 -3.28 2.48 8.88
C ALA A 34 -2.57 1.77 7.71
N TYR A 35 -1.75 0.73 7.97
CA TYR A 35 -1.16 -0.09 6.91
C TYR A 35 -2.23 -0.77 6.05
N LYS A 36 -3.29 -1.34 6.66
CA LYS A 36 -4.41 -1.93 5.90
C LYS A 36 -5.09 -0.94 4.98
N ARG A 37 -5.40 0.27 5.49
CA ARG A 37 -6.01 1.33 4.67
C ARG A 37 -5.10 1.71 3.50
N SER A 38 -3.80 1.83 3.74
CA SER A 38 -2.83 2.10 2.67
C SER A 38 -2.85 0.99 1.61
N ILE A 39 -2.76 -0.28 2.02
CA ILE A 39 -2.80 -1.45 1.13
C ILE A 39 -4.09 -1.49 0.30
N THR A 40 -5.25 -1.28 0.90
CA THR A 40 -6.54 -1.29 0.19
C THR A 40 -6.57 -0.24 -0.92
N VAL A 41 -6.13 0.99 -0.62
CA VAL A 41 -6.11 2.07 -1.61
C VAL A 41 -5.02 1.82 -2.66
N LEU A 42 -3.86 1.31 -2.25
CA LEU A 42 -2.75 0.96 -3.14
C LEU A 42 -3.14 -0.12 -4.15
N LYS A 43 -3.87 -1.17 -3.72
CA LYS A 43 -4.44 -2.19 -4.62
C LYS A 43 -5.37 -1.57 -5.65
N GLY A 44 -6.25 -0.67 -5.22
CA GLY A 44 -7.13 0.07 -6.13
C GLY A 44 -6.36 0.89 -7.16
N ALA A 45 -5.31 1.60 -6.73
CA ALA A 45 -4.44 2.37 -7.61
C ALA A 45 -3.70 1.48 -8.62
N ILE A 46 -3.19 0.33 -8.19
CA ILE A 46 -2.55 -0.68 -9.05
C ILE A 46 -3.55 -1.15 -10.13
N THR A 47 -4.76 -1.58 -9.74
CA THR A 47 -5.77 -2.04 -10.71
C THR A 47 -6.17 -0.93 -11.71
N MET A 48 -6.29 0.32 -11.24
CA MET A 48 -6.58 1.45 -12.13
C MET A 48 -5.44 1.70 -13.12
N MET A 49 -4.19 1.59 -12.67
CA MET A 49 -3.04 1.75 -13.53
C MET A 49 -2.94 0.61 -14.54
N GLU A 50 -3.15 -0.64 -14.13
CA GLU A 50 -3.17 -1.82 -15.02
C GLU A 50 -4.21 -1.66 -16.14
N THR A 51 -5.42 -1.22 -15.79
CA THR A 51 -6.56 -1.08 -16.72
C THR A 51 -6.50 0.16 -17.63
N GLN A 52 -5.67 1.16 -17.31
CA GLN A 52 -5.45 2.28 -18.23
C GLN A 52 -4.63 1.83 -19.45
N GLU A 53 -5.23 1.87 -20.64
CA GLU A 53 -4.52 1.66 -21.92
C GLU A 53 -3.52 2.80 -22.14
N THR A 54 -2.23 2.50 -21.98
CA THR A 54 -1.14 3.39 -22.41
C THR A 54 -0.83 3.13 -23.89
N LEU A 55 -0.88 4.18 -24.70
CA LEU A 55 -0.50 4.16 -26.12
C LEU A 55 1.01 3.85 -26.25
N THR A 56 1.32 2.59 -26.54
CA THR A 56 2.56 1.97 -27.06
C THR A 56 3.94 2.54 -26.67
N GLY A 57 4.80 1.66 -26.14
CA GLY A 57 6.26 1.70 -26.35
C GLY A 57 7.08 2.12 -25.12
N ALA A 58 7.29 3.43 -24.95
CA ALA A 58 8.05 3.97 -23.82
C ALA A 58 7.20 4.04 -22.54
N GLY A 59 5.91 4.40 -22.67
CA GLY A 59 4.98 4.47 -21.55
C GLY A 59 4.71 3.12 -20.88
N ASP A 60 4.77 2.01 -21.64
CA ASP A 60 4.54 0.67 -21.08
C ASP A 60 5.67 0.19 -20.18
N LYS A 61 6.93 0.55 -20.49
CA LYS A 61 8.08 0.20 -19.64
C LYS A 61 8.09 0.98 -18.34
N GLU A 62 7.79 2.28 -18.41
CA GLU A 62 7.65 3.12 -17.22
C GLU A 62 6.48 2.64 -16.36
N LYS A 63 5.34 2.34 -16.99
CA LYS A 63 4.18 1.74 -16.32
C LYS A 63 4.52 0.42 -15.63
N ALA A 64 5.20 -0.50 -16.33
CA ALA A 64 5.60 -1.78 -15.74
C ALA A 64 6.54 -1.61 -14.54
N TYR A 65 7.50 -0.68 -14.63
CA TYR A 65 8.43 -0.38 -13.55
C TYR A 65 7.72 0.21 -12.32
N GLU A 66 6.78 1.13 -12.53
CA GLU A 66 6.00 1.71 -11.44
C GLU A 66 5.06 0.67 -10.82
N LEU A 67 4.38 -0.17 -11.61
CA LEU A 67 3.58 -1.30 -11.09
C LEU A 67 4.41 -2.25 -10.24
N GLN A 68 5.63 -2.58 -10.67
CA GLN A 68 6.56 -3.41 -9.89
C GLN A 68 6.88 -2.75 -8.54
N LYS A 69 7.25 -1.47 -8.52
CA LYS A 69 7.52 -0.74 -7.27
C LYS A 69 6.32 -0.72 -6.34
N LEU A 70 5.12 -0.47 -6.86
CA LEU A 70 3.91 -0.44 -6.05
C LEU A 70 3.62 -1.83 -5.45
N GLY A 71 3.86 -2.90 -6.22
CA GLY A 71 3.83 -4.28 -5.71
C GLY A 71 4.84 -4.53 -4.58
N GLU A 72 6.10 -4.10 -4.75
CA GLU A 72 7.12 -4.23 -3.71
C GLU A 72 6.78 -3.44 -2.43
N ILE A 73 6.16 -2.26 -2.56
CA ILE A 73 5.69 -1.47 -1.41
C ILE A 73 4.53 -2.17 -0.71
N HIS A 74 3.57 -2.68 -1.49
CA HIS A 74 2.44 -3.43 -0.99
C HIS A 74 2.90 -4.63 -0.14
N ASP A 75 3.83 -5.43 -0.65
CA ASP A 75 4.33 -6.62 0.03
C ASP A 75 5.07 -6.28 1.32
N LYS A 76 5.90 -5.21 1.30
CA LYS A 76 6.55 -4.70 2.52
C LYS A 76 5.57 -4.28 3.61
N TYR A 77 4.42 -3.70 3.24
CA TYR A 77 3.39 -3.32 4.22
C TYR A 77 2.66 -4.54 4.77
N LEU A 78 2.42 -5.58 3.94
CA LEU A 78 1.89 -6.85 4.43
C LEU A 78 2.85 -7.53 5.40
N ASP A 79 4.13 -7.62 5.06
CA ASP A 79 5.17 -8.20 5.93
C ASP A 79 5.26 -7.45 7.27
N ARG A 80 5.10 -6.13 7.24
CA ARG A 80 5.10 -5.34 8.48
C ARG A 80 3.85 -5.58 9.32
N ILE A 81 2.66 -5.68 8.71
CA ILE A 81 1.44 -6.09 9.42
C ILE A 81 1.62 -7.47 10.05
N GLN A 82 2.16 -8.44 9.30
CA GLN A 82 2.46 -9.79 9.80
C GLN A 82 3.32 -9.71 11.06
N THR A 83 4.44 -8.98 10.99
CA THR A 83 5.35 -8.80 12.12
C THR A 83 4.64 -8.19 13.33
N LEU A 84 3.81 -7.16 13.13
CA LEU A 84 3.07 -6.52 14.22
C LEU A 84 2.03 -7.48 14.83
N CYS A 85 1.33 -8.25 14.00
CA CYS A 85 0.39 -9.27 14.47
C CYS A 85 1.08 -10.35 15.31
N ASP A 86 2.24 -10.85 14.85
CA ASP A 86 3.02 -11.86 15.56
C ASP A 86 3.48 -11.35 16.94
N VAL A 87 3.97 -10.11 17.01
CA VAL A 87 4.41 -9.48 18.27
C VAL A 87 3.25 -9.30 19.26
N LEU A 88 2.05 -9.01 18.75
CA LEU A 88 0.88 -8.74 19.58
C LEU A 88 0.04 -10.00 19.89
N GLY A 89 0.38 -11.15 19.28
CA GLY A 89 -0.43 -12.36 19.35
C GLY A 89 -1.82 -12.21 18.71
N LEU A 90 -1.94 -11.32 17.71
CA LEU A 90 -3.19 -11.07 16.99
C LEU A 90 -3.32 -12.01 15.79
N PRO A 91 -4.56 -12.46 15.45
CA PRO A 91 -4.77 -13.18 14.21
C PRO A 91 -4.47 -12.28 13.01
N LEU A 92 -3.97 -12.87 11.93
CA LEU A 92 -3.68 -12.13 10.72
C LEU A 92 -4.97 -11.57 10.13
N PRO A 93 -5.03 -10.25 9.88
CA PRO A 93 -6.28 -9.62 9.51
C PRO A 93 -6.61 -9.72 8.01
N LEU A 94 -5.79 -10.41 7.21
CA LEU A 94 -5.97 -10.51 5.76
C LEU A 94 -5.52 -11.89 5.26
N GLN A 95 -6.50 -12.77 5.02
CA GLN A 95 -6.46 -13.79 3.96
C GLN A 95 -7.53 -13.42 2.94
#